data_AF-A0A4D8S250-F1
#
_entry.id   AF-A0A4D8S250-F1
#
_cell.length_a   1.000
_cell.length_b   1.000
_cell.length_c   1.000
_cell.angle_alpha   90.00
_cell.angle_beta   90.00
_cell.angle_gamma   90.00
#
_symmetry.space_group_name_H-M   'P 1'
#
loop_
_entity.id
_entity.type
_entity.pdbx_description
1 polymer ?
#
loop_
_entity_poly.entity_id
_entity_poly.type
_entity_poly.pdbx_seq_one_letter_code
_entity_poly.pdbx_strand_id
1 'polypeptide(L)'
;MTTKRRGKLEIYLDILSICAMGGKKTEIMYRANLSYDLLNKYLNDLEQNGFIVTTGNLRCLTDKGQRLLDLLVKRENVRKEVEDLEFRISMMTSRAGSLKEIEISKIN
;
A
#
# COMPACT_ATOMS: atom_id res chain seq x y z
N MET A 1 -2.31 17.52 -3.20
CA MET A 1 -2.13 16.10 -2.84
C MET A 1 -0.89 15.59 -3.54
N THR A 2 0.21 15.39 -2.83
CA THR A 2 1.43 14.85 -3.41
C THR A 2 1.19 13.38 -3.75
N THR A 3 1.14 13.04 -5.03
CA THR A 3 1.06 11.65 -5.50
C THR A 3 2.32 10.91 -5.04
N LYS A 4 2.22 10.20 -3.91
CA LYS A 4 3.27 9.33 -3.41
C LYS A 4 3.48 8.21 -4.43
N ARG A 5 4.69 8.12 -4.98
CA ARG A 5 5.04 7.05 -5.91
C ARG A 5 4.92 5.70 -5.21
N ARG A 6 4.36 4.71 -5.89
CA ARG A 6 4.23 3.36 -5.34
C ARG A 6 5.60 2.75 -5.06
N GLY A 7 5.80 2.30 -3.82
CA GLY A 7 7.00 1.60 -3.38
C GLY A 7 6.96 0.10 -3.70
N LYS A 8 8.11 -0.58 -3.54
CA LYS A 8 8.25 -2.03 -3.75
C LYS A 8 7.18 -2.85 -3.02
N LEU A 9 6.90 -2.52 -1.75
CA LEU A 9 5.95 -3.26 -0.92
C LEU A 9 4.49 -3.08 -1.35
N GLU A 10 4.14 -1.91 -1.90
CA GLU A 10 2.79 -1.66 -2.43
C GLU A 10 2.58 -2.45 -3.73
N ILE A 11 3.60 -2.49 -4.58
CA ILE A 11 3.58 -3.33 -5.79
C ILE A 11 3.50 -4.82 -5.43
N TYR A 12 4.16 -5.24 -4.35
CA TYR A 12 4.07 -6.62 -3.86
C TYR A 12 2.68 -6.95 -3.37
N LEU A 13 2.07 -6.06 -2.60
CA LEU A 13 0.70 -6.20 -2.13
C LEU A 13 -0.26 -6.36 -3.32
N ASP A 14 -0.15 -5.49 -4.33
CA ASP A 14 -1.00 -5.55 -5.54
C ASP A 14 -0.86 -6.90 -6.26
N ILE A 15 0.38 -7.33 -6.56
CA ILE A 15 0.63 -8.59 -7.29
C ILE A 15 0.16 -9.81 -6.48
N LEU A 16 0.52 -9.88 -5.20
CA LEU A 16 0.20 -11.03 -4.35
C LEU A 16 -1.31 -11.16 -4.12
N SER A 17 -2.02 -10.04 -4.00
CA SER A 17 -3.48 -10.03 -3.89
C SER A 17 -4.16 -10.65 -5.12
N ILE A 18 -3.62 -10.41 -6.32
CA ILE A 18 -4.13 -11.01 -7.56
C ILE A 18 -3.74 -12.50 -7.64
N CYS A 19 -2.53 -12.85 -7.21
CA CYS A 19 -2.05 -14.23 -7.21
C CYS A 19 -2.80 -15.13 -6.21
N ALA A 20 -3.48 -14.57 -5.20
CA ALA A 20 -4.27 -15.33 -4.22
C ALA A 20 -5.38 -16.18 -4.86
N MET A 21 -5.89 -15.75 -6.03
CA MET A 21 -6.88 -16.50 -6.81
C MET A 21 -6.29 -17.19 -8.05
N GLY A 22 -4.97 -17.13 -8.23
CA GLY A 22 -4.29 -17.54 -9.46
C GLY A 22 -4.42 -16.48 -10.55
N GLY A 23 -3.38 -15.66 -10.71
CA GLY A 23 -3.38 -14.53 -11.65
C GLY A 23 -2.65 -14.84 -12.95
N LYS A 24 -3.24 -14.52 -14.10
CA LYS A 24 -2.51 -14.50 -15.38
C LYS A 24 -1.56 -13.30 -15.41
N LYS A 25 -0.42 -13.44 -16.10
CA LYS A 25 0.56 -12.35 -16.25
C LYS A 25 -0.07 -11.05 -16.77
N THR A 26 -0.96 -11.13 -17.76
CA THR A 26 -1.68 -9.97 -18.30
C THR A 26 -2.64 -9.35 -17.28
N GLU A 27 -3.38 -10.17 -16.54
CA GLU A 27 -4.28 -9.69 -15.48
C GLU A 27 -3.48 -8.95 -14.39
N ILE A 28 -2.36 -9.53 -13.96
CA ILE A 28 -1.47 -8.92 -12.97
C ILE A 28 -0.97 -7.57 -13.49
N MET A 29 -0.53 -7.51 -14.74
CA MET A 29 -0.04 -6.28 -15.37
C MET A 29 -1.07 -5.15 -15.33
N TYR A 30 -2.29 -5.44 -15.78
CA TYR A 30 -3.35 -4.44 -15.89
C TYR A 30 -3.87 -4.01 -14.50
N ARG A 31 -4.12 -4.96 -13.60
CA ARG A 31 -4.68 -4.67 -12.28
C ARG A 31 -3.66 -4.02 -11.33
N ALA A 32 -2.39 -4.43 -11.41
CA ALA A 32 -1.31 -3.79 -10.65
C ALA A 32 -0.74 -2.55 -11.36
N ASN A 33 -1.28 -2.14 -12.51
CA ASN A 33 -0.84 -0.97 -13.29
C ASN A 33 0.70 -0.95 -13.48
N LEU A 34 1.25 -2.04 -14.02
CA LEU A 34 2.68 -2.21 -14.26
C LEU A 34 2.99 -2.19 -15.76
N SER A 35 4.15 -1.64 -16.13
CA SER A 35 4.71 -1.90 -17.45
C SER A 35 5.17 -3.36 -17.56
N TYR A 36 5.34 -3.85 -18.78
CA TYR A 36 5.83 -5.21 -19.03
C TYR A 36 7.16 -5.50 -18.32
N ASP A 37 8.10 -4.56 -18.37
CA ASP A 37 9.43 -4.73 -17.76
C ASP A 37 9.35 -4.75 -16.23
N LEU A 38 8.55 -3.88 -15.62
CA LEU A 38 8.35 -3.86 -14.18
C LEU A 38 7.64 -5.13 -13.71
N LEU A 39 6.63 -5.58 -14.44
CA LEU A 39 5.94 -6.83 -14.17
C LEU A 39 6.93 -8.00 -14.13
N ASN A 40 7.77 -8.15 -15.16
CA ASN A 40 8.76 -9.23 -15.22
C ASN A 40 9.74 -9.16 -14.06
N LYS A 41 10.25 -7.96 -13.77
CA LYS A 41 11.18 -7.73 -12.66
C LYS A 41 10.58 -8.20 -11.34
N TYR A 42 9.35 -7.80 -11.04
CA TYR A 42 8.72 -8.12 -9.77
C TYR A 42 8.20 -9.56 -9.67
N LEU A 43 7.66 -10.12 -10.76
CA LEU A 43 7.31 -11.55 -10.79
C LEU A 43 8.56 -12.41 -10.56
N ASN A 44 9.68 -12.09 -11.20
CA ASN A 44 10.92 -12.83 -11.00
C ASN A 44 11.45 -12.71 -9.56
N ASP A 45 11.45 -11.51 -8.97
CA ASP A 45 11.87 -11.33 -7.57
C ASP A 45 10.95 -12.13 -6.61
N LEU A 46 9.63 -12.10 -6.82
CA LEU A 46 8.68 -12.85 -5.99
C LEU A 46 8.84 -14.38 -6.14
N GLU A 47 9.10 -14.86 -7.35
CA GLU A 47 9.31 -16.28 -7.65
C GLU A 47 10.65 -16.77 -7.10
N GLN A 48 11.74 -16.02 -7.27
CA GLN A 48 13.06 -16.34 -6.71
C GLN A 48 13.05 -16.39 -5.18
N ASN A 49 12.25 -15.55 -4.53
CA ASN A 49 12.08 -15.58 -3.08
C ASN A 49 11.08 -16.64 -2.61
N GLY A 50 10.45 -17.39 -3.52
CA GLY A 50 9.50 -18.46 -3.20
C GLY A 50 8.16 -17.97 -2.66
N PHE A 51 7.75 -16.73 -2.99
CA PHE A 51 6.44 -16.19 -2.60
C PHE A 51 5.34 -16.59 -3.59
N ILE A 52 5.68 -16.78 -4.86
CA ILE A 52 4.76 -17.27 -5.88
C ILE A 52 5.34 -18.47 -6.61
N VAL A 53 4.47 -19.26 -7.23
CA VAL A 53 4.83 -20.36 -8.12
C VAL A 53 4.06 -20.22 -9.43
N THR A 54 4.70 -20.61 -10.53
CA THR A 54 4.07 -20.67 -11.85
C THR A 54 3.44 -22.05 -12.06
N THR A 55 2.12 -22.09 -12.28
CA THR A 55 1.39 -23.31 -12.65
C THR A 55 0.73 -23.09 -14.00
N GLY A 56 1.36 -23.61 -15.06
CA GLY A 56 0.96 -23.31 -16.45
C GLY A 56 1.05 -21.80 -16.73
N ASN A 57 -0.08 -21.18 -17.06
CA ASN A 57 -0.16 -19.73 -17.34
C ASN A 57 -0.55 -18.88 -16.12
N LEU A 58 -0.70 -19.49 -14.95
CA LEU A 58 -1.11 -18.82 -13.72
C LEU A 58 0.07 -18.62 -12.77
N ARG A 59 0.01 -17.53 -12.02
CA ARG A 59 0.86 -17.26 -10.85
C ARG A 59 0.01 -17.41 -9.60
N CYS A 60 0.42 -18.36 -8.77
CA CYS A 60 -0.28 -18.72 -7.54
C CYS A 60 0.60 -18.41 -6.33
N LEU A 61 -0.01 -18.09 -5.19
CA LEU A 61 0.72 -17.96 -3.94
C LEU A 61 1.28 -19.31 -3.47
N THR A 62 2.45 -19.26 -2.85
CA THR A 62 2.91 -20.32 -1.95
C THR A 62 2.43 -20.02 -0.54
N ASP A 63 2.56 -20.97 0.40
CA ASP A 63 2.29 -20.71 1.83
C ASP A 63 3.14 -19.56 2.38
N LYS A 64 4.38 -19.43 1.90
CA LYS A 64 5.27 -18.32 2.26
C LYS A 64 4.75 -17.00 1.67
N GLY A 65 4.23 -17.02 0.45
CA GLY A 65 3.57 -15.89 -0.20
C GLY A 65 2.33 -15.42 0.53
N GLN A 66 1.47 -16.34 0.97
CA GLN A 66 0.28 -16.01 1.75
C GLN A 66 0.64 -15.29 3.05
N ARG A 67 1.63 -15.80 3.80
CA ARG A 67 2.11 -15.12 5.01
C ARG A 67 2.64 -13.71 4.73
N LEU A 68 3.35 -13.52 3.61
CA LEU A 68 3.81 -12.19 3.21
C LEU A 68 2.63 -11.27 2.88
N LEU A 69 1.63 -11.75 2.14
CA LEU A 69 0.43 -10.99 1.81
C LEU A 69 -0.28 -10.51 3.09
N ASP A 70 -0.48 -11.40 4.06
CA ASP A 70 -1.14 -11.07 5.33
C ASP A 70 -0.39 -9.97 6.10
N LEU A 71 0.96 -10.05 6.13
CA LEU A 71 1.80 -9.03 6.75
C LEU A 71 1.71 -7.67 6.03
N LEU A 72 1.66 -7.68 4.69
CA LEU A 72 1.52 -6.46 3.90
C LEU A 72 0.16 -5.79 4.09
N VAL A 73 -0.92 -6.59 4.13
CA VAL A 73 -2.27 -6.10 4.44
C VAL A 73 -2.30 -5.49 5.84
N LYS A 74 -1.75 -6.19 6.84
CA LYS A 74 -1.66 -5.67 8.21
C LYS A 74 -0.89 -4.35 8.27
N ARG A 75 0.25 -4.26 7.59
CA ARG A 75 1.05 -3.03 7.50
C ARG A 75 0.25 -1.88 6.90
N GLU A 76 -0.51 -2.14 5.83
CA GLU A 76 -1.30 -1.11 5.16
C GLU A 76 -2.44 -0.59 6.05
N ASN A 77 -3.09 -1.47 6.81
CA ASN A 77 -4.12 -1.06 7.77
C ASN A 77 -3.54 -0.20 8.91
N VAL A 78 -2.45 -0.65 9.54
CA VAL A 78 -1.77 0.13 10.60
C VAL A 78 -1.30 1.48 10.06
N ARG A 79 -0.80 1.54 8.83
CA ARG A 79 -0.40 2.80 8.21
C ARG A 79 -1.56 3.77 8.05
N LYS A 80 -2.73 3.29 7.61
CA LYS A 80 -3.94 4.13 7.50
C LYS A 80 -4.41 4.63 8.86
N GLU A 81 -4.34 3.80 9.88
CA GLU A 81 -4.65 4.19 11.26
C GLU A 81 -3.70 5.30 11.76
N VAL A 82 -2.40 5.16 11.49
CA VAL A 82 -1.41 6.20 11.83
C VAL A 82 -1.69 7.51 11.08
N GLU A 83 -1.96 7.44 9.78
CA GLU A 83 -2.29 8.62 8.96
C GLU A 83 -3.57 9.33 9.47
N ASP A 84 -4.61 8.58 9.90
CA ASP A 84 -5.81 9.14 10.54
C ASP A 84 -5.49 9.80 11.89
N LEU A 85 -4.68 9.15 12.73
CA LEU A 85 -4.27 9.70 14.01
C LEU A 85 -3.44 10.98 13.84
N GLU A 86 -2.50 11.01 12.90
CA GLU A 86 -1.72 12.20 12.56
C GLU A 86 -2.63 13.36 12.12
N PHE A 87 -3.62 13.07 11.27
CA PHE A 87 -4.62 14.05 10.86
C PHE A 87 -5.42 14.59 12.05
N ARG A 88 -5.90 13.72 12.95
CA ARG A 88 -6.63 14.11 14.16
C ARG A 88 -5.78 14.93 15.11
N ILE A 89 -4.52 14.55 15.33
CA ILE A 89 -3.56 15.32 16.14
C ILE A 89 -3.38 16.72 15.55
N SER A 90 -3.18 16.82 14.23
CA SER A 90 -3.08 18.12 13.55
C SER A 90 -4.33 18.99 13.79
N MET A 91 -5.53 18.42 13.70
CA MET A 91 -6.77 19.15 13.94
C MET A 91 -6.89 19.67 15.39
N MET A 92 -6.44 18.87 16.37
CA MET A 92 -6.46 19.26 17.77
C MET A 92 -5.42 20.32 18.11
N THR A 93 -4.22 20.24 17.54
CA THR A 93 -3.14 21.21 17.78
C THR A 93 -3.41 22.55 17.09
N SER A 94 -4.09 22.57 15.95
CA SER A 94 -4.52 23.80 15.26
C SER A 94 -5.58 24.63 16.00
N ARG A 95 -6.20 24.12 17.08
CA ARG A 95 -7.13 24.87 17.94
C ARG A 95 -6.47 25.75 19.02
N ALA A 96 -5.15 25.69 19.18
CA ALA A 96 -4.43 26.61 20.07
C ALA A 96 -4.16 27.99 19.44
N GLY A 97 -4.35 28.15 18.12
CA GLY A 97 -4.04 29.38 17.38
C GLY A 97 -5.18 30.39 17.22
N SER A 98 -6.44 29.97 17.28
CA SER A 98 -7.61 30.83 16.96
C SER A 98 -8.33 31.44 18.16
N LEU A 99 -7.90 31.15 19.40
CA LEU A 99 -8.45 31.77 20.61
C LEU A 99 -7.77 33.09 21.00
N LYS A 100 -6.54 33.37 20.52
CA LYS A 100 -5.85 34.65 20.81
C LYS A 100 -6.42 35.86 20.08
N GLU A 101 -7.09 35.67 18.94
CA GLU A 101 -7.66 36.80 18.17
C GLU A 101 -9.04 37.25 18.70
N ILE A 102 -9.74 36.41 19.47
CA ILE A 102 -11.08 36.71 19.99
C ILE A 102 -11.02 37.48 21.33
N GLU A 103 -9.93 37.37 22.10
CA GLU A 103 -9.75 38.17 23.33
C GLU A 103 -9.16 39.56 23.06
N ILE A 104 -8.28 39.71 22.06
CA ILE A 104 -7.66 41.01 21.75
C ILE A 104 -8.64 41.97 21.06
N SER A 105 -9.64 41.45 20.34
CA SER A 105 -10.70 42.24 19.70
C SER A 105 -11.81 42.71 20.65
N LYS A 106 -11.80 42.28 21.92
CA LYS A 106 -12.74 42.73 22.96
C LYS A 106 -12.17 43.78 23.92
N ILE A 107 -10.91 44.16 23.75
CA ILE A 107 -10.20 45.09 24.65
C ILE A 107 -9.85 46.43 23.95
N ASN A 108 -10.17 46.59 22.66
CA ASN A 108 -10.05 47.86 21.93
C ASN A 108 -11.39 48.34 21.39
#